data_AF-A0A8T5BR21-F1
#
_entry.id   AF-A0A8T5BR21-F1
#
_cell.length_a   1.000
_cell.length_b   1.000
_cell.length_c   1.000
_cell.angle_alpha   90.00
_cell.angle_beta   90.00
_cell.angle_gamma   90.00
#
_symmetry.space_group_name_H-M   'P 1'
#
loop_
_entity.id
_entity.type
_entity.pdbx_description
1 polymer ?
#
loop_
_entity_poly.entity_id
_entity_poly.type
_entity_poly.pdbx_seq_one_letter_code
_entity_poly.pdbx_strand_id
1 'polypeptide(L)'
;MERDQKDVMRYCEKAIEAYTQSLKSCDIERSPKLYATIQSNLANIYVKLGDIKDKTENYKKAIETCNEALKSNSVNQFPVEYAIIQYNLGNTYSKLANLEEQDRNKYSEKAIEAYNESLKVFTRESFPTYYVTIQNNIGNEYGKLAGVENIAISINNAKYGNLM
;
A
#
# COMPACT_ATOMS: atom_id res chain seq x y z
N MET A 1 -16.60 11.23 14.90
CA MET A 1 -15.92 11.39 13.60
C MET A 1 -14.63 12.20 13.73
N GLU A 2 -14.65 13.50 14.05
CA GLU A 2 -13.41 14.31 14.11
C GLU A 2 -12.51 13.98 15.32
N ARG A 3 -13.14 13.70 16.48
CA ARG A 3 -12.45 13.21 17.69
C ARG A 3 -11.78 11.85 17.44
N ASP A 4 -12.44 10.97 16.69
CA ASP A 4 -11.93 9.63 16.37
C ASP A 4 -10.73 9.71 15.41
N GLN A 5 -10.76 10.60 14.41
CA GLN A 5 -9.62 10.81 13.51
C GLN A 5 -8.40 11.39 14.23
N LYS A 6 -8.62 12.29 15.20
CA LYS A 6 -7.53 12.84 16.02
C LYS A 6 -6.87 11.78 16.89
N ASP A 7 -7.66 10.86 17.47
CA ASP A 7 -7.12 9.74 18.23
C ASP A 7 -6.39 8.75 17.33
N VAL A 8 -6.92 8.41 16.15
CA VAL A 8 -6.22 7.54 15.19
C VAL A 8 -4.89 8.15 14.76
N MET A 9 -4.85 9.44 14.41
CA MET A 9 -3.61 10.14 14.07
C MET A 9 -2.58 10.03 15.19
N ARG A 10 -3.00 10.31 16.44
CA ARG A 10 -2.13 10.21 17.62
C ARG A 10 -1.59 8.78 17.81
N TYR A 11 -2.40 7.75 17.58
CA TYR A 11 -1.94 6.37 17.68
C TYR A 11 -1.00 5.97 16.54
N CYS A 12 -1.23 6.46 15.32
CA CYS A 12 -0.31 6.27 14.21
C CYS A 12 1.06 6.91 14.51
N GLU A 13 1.10 8.14 15.00
CA GLU A 13 2.35 8.83 15.37
C GLU A 13 3.13 8.05 16.44
N LYS A 14 2.44 7.57 17.48
CA LYS A 14 3.06 6.71 18.51
C LYS A 14 3.57 5.39 17.97
N ALA A 15 2.83 4.76 17.04
CA ALA A 15 3.26 3.51 16.43
C ALA A 15 4.50 3.72 15.53
N ILE A 16 4.54 4.81 14.77
CA ILE A 16 5.73 5.22 14.00
C ILE A 16 6.93 5.37 14.92
N GLU A 17 6.78 6.13 16.01
CA GLU A 17 7.85 6.32 17.00
C GLU A 17 8.36 4.96 17.53
N ALA A 18 7.47 4.08 17.96
CA ALA A 18 7.84 2.77 18.50
C ALA A 18 8.59 1.91 17.48
N TYR A 19 8.12 1.84 16.23
CA TYR A 19 8.80 1.10 15.17
C TYR A 19 10.15 1.72 14.81
N THR A 20 10.25 3.05 14.72
CA THR A 20 11.52 3.74 14.47
C THR A 20 12.53 3.49 15.59
N GLN A 21 12.10 3.45 16.86
CA GLN A 21 13.00 3.06 17.95
C GLN A 21 13.45 1.60 17.84
N SER A 22 12.54 0.69 17.50
CA SER A 22 12.88 -0.73 17.28
C SER A 22 13.94 -0.90 16.18
N LEU A 23 13.85 -0.12 15.10
CA LEU A 23 14.80 -0.14 13.98
C LEU A 23 16.19 0.42 14.34
N LYS A 24 16.36 1.10 15.49
CA LYS A 24 17.70 1.51 15.95
C LYS A 24 18.53 0.34 16.50
N SER A 25 17.87 -0.73 16.94
CA SER A 25 18.52 -1.90 17.53
C SER A 25 18.33 -3.17 16.69
N CYS A 26 17.53 -3.09 15.61
CA CYS A 26 17.30 -4.17 14.67
C CYS A 26 17.69 -3.70 13.27
N ASP A 27 18.65 -4.40 12.66
CA ASP A 27 19.11 -4.16 11.30
C ASP A 27 18.98 -5.43 10.44
N ILE A 28 19.18 -5.22 9.14
CA ILE A 28 19.05 -6.27 8.13
C ILE A 28 20.09 -7.39 8.28
N GLU A 29 21.26 -7.10 8.84
CA GLU A 29 22.37 -8.05 8.96
C GLU A 29 22.15 -9.02 10.13
N ARG A 30 21.66 -8.51 11.26
CA ARG A 30 21.47 -9.29 12.48
C ARG A 30 20.17 -10.07 12.49
N SER A 31 19.11 -9.50 11.93
CA SER A 31 17.77 -10.08 12.03
C SER A 31 16.91 -9.72 10.82
N PRO A 32 17.24 -10.22 9.62
CA PRO A 32 16.61 -9.83 8.35
C PRO A 32 15.09 -9.99 8.37
N LYS A 33 14.57 -11.12 8.87
CA LYS A 33 13.13 -11.37 8.95
C LYS A 33 12.41 -10.36 9.86
N LEU A 34 12.99 -10.08 11.03
CA LEU A 34 12.40 -9.15 12.00
C LEU A 34 12.46 -7.71 11.48
N TYR A 35 13.59 -7.31 10.89
CA TYR A 35 13.77 -6.02 10.25
C TYR A 35 12.69 -5.76 9.20
N ALA A 36 12.50 -6.72 8.28
CA ALA A 36 11.51 -6.61 7.23
C ALA A 36 10.06 -6.61 7.77
N THR A 37 9.78 -7.36 8.84
CA THR A 37 8.47 -7.36 9.50
C THR A 37 8.16 -5.99 10.11
N ILE A 38 9.14 -5.38 10.81
CA ILE A 38 8.98 -4.05 11.39
C ILE A 38 8.75 -3.01 10.29
N GLN A 39 9.54 -3.05 9.21
CA GLN A 39 9.39 -2.16 8.07
C GLN A 39 8.02 -2.31 7.38
N SER A 40 7.54 -3.55 7.19
CA SER A 40 6.20 -3.81 6.62
C SER A 40 5.07 -3.26 7.50
N ASN A 41 5.18 -3.42 8.81
CA ASN A 41 4.21 -2.86 9.75
C ASN A 41 4.24 -1.33 9.76
N LEU A 42 5.44 -0.73 9.72
CA LEU A 42 5.61 0.71 9.63
C LEU A 42 4.97 1.28 8.35
N ALA A 43 5.11 0.58 7.21
CA ALA A 43 4.45 0.95 5.97
C ALA A 43 2.92 1.02 6.11
N ASN A 44 2.31 0.01 6.76
CA ASN A 44 0.87 0.00 7.01
C ASN A 44 0.42 1.19 7.89
N ILE A 45 1.23 1.59 8.87
CA ILE A 45 0.93 2.78 9.69
C ILE A 45 1.01 4.06 8.85
N TYR A 46 2.01 4.18 7.97
CA TYR A 46 2.11 5.31 7.05
C TYR A 46 0.92 5.36 6.08
N VAL A 47 0.47 4.23 5.53
CA VAL A 47 -0.78 4.20 4.74
C VAL A 47 -1.97 4.69 5.57
N LYS A 48 -2.11 4.20 6.80
CA LYS A 48 -3.22 4.61 7.67
C LYS A 48 -3.18 6.09 8.02
N LEU A 49 -1.99 6.65 8.26
CA LEU A 49 -1.79 8.07 8.50
C LEU A 49 -2.09 8.87 7.23
N GLY A 50 -1.66 8.39 6.06
CA GLY A 50 -1.95 8.96 4.75
C GLY A 50 -3.44 8.97 4.40
N ASP A 51 -4.24 8.03 4.90
CA ASP A 51 -5.70 8.08 4.75
C ASP A 51 -6.34 9.29 5.49
N ILE A 52 -5.62 9.87 6.47
CA ILE A 52 -6.13 10.91 7.37
C ILE A 52 -5.46 12.27 7.09
N LYS A 53 -4.14 12.29 6.86
CA LYS A 53 -3.33 13.51 6.78
C LYS A 53 -2.14 13.32 5.83
N ASP A 54 -1.76 14.39 5.13
CA ASP A 54 -0.57 14.46 4.27
C ASP A 54 -0.44 13.23 3.34
N LYS A 55 -1.53 12.93 2.60
CA LYS A 55 -1.73 11.63 1.93
C LYS A 55 -0.53 11.19 1.08
N THR A 56 -0.13 12.03 0.13
CA THR A 56 0.99 11.76 -0.78
C THR A 56 2.29 11.50 -0.04
N GLU A 57 2.64 12.36 0.92
CA GLU A 57 3.88 12.26 1.69
C GLU A 57 3.94 10.95 2.47
N ASN A 58 2.84 10.61 3.15
CA ASN A 58 2.76 9.37 3.93
C ASN A 58 2.72 8.13 3.04
N TYR A 59 2.06 8.16 1.88
CA TYR A 59 2.12 7.04 0.93
C TYR A 59 3.51 6.84 0.34
N LYS A 60 4.27 7.91 0.09
CA LYS A 60 5.68 7.82 -0.33
C LYS A 60 6.54 7.19 0.76
N LYS A 61 6.37 7.57 2.03
CA LYS A 61 7.02 6.90 3.18
C LYS A 61 6.63 5.43 3.32
N ALA A 62 5.38 5.08 3.06
CA ALA A 62 4.94 3.68 3.04
C ALA A 62 5.64 2.88 1.92
N ILE A 63 5.82 3.45 0.73
CA ILE A 63 6.57 2.82 -0.37
C ILE A 63 8.04 2.63 0.02
N GLU A 64 8.68 3.65 0.58
CA GLU A 64 10.07 3.57 1.03
C GLU A 64 10.27 2.44 2.04
N THR A 65 9.41 2.37 3.06
CA THR A 65 9.48 1.33 4.10
C THR A 65 9.16 -0.07 3.57
N CYS A 66 8.20 -0.23 2.65
CA CYS A 66 8.00 -1.48 1.93
C CYS A 66 9.25 -1.91 1.15
N ASN A 67 9.90 -0.99 0.43
CA ASN A 67 11.12 -1.28 -0.32
C ASN A 67 12.29 -1.68 0.59
N GLU A 68 12.43 -1.04 1.76
CA GLU A 68 13.40 -1.48 2.78
C GLU A 68 13.12 -2.91 3.26
N ALA A 69 11.85 -3.27 3.48
CA ALA A 69 11.48 -4.64 3.86
C ALA A 69 11.84 -5.66 2.77
N LEU A 70 11.69 -5.30 1.49
CA LEU A 70 12.01 -6.18 0.35
C LEU A 70 13.51 -6.41 0.15
N LYS A 71 14.40 -5.64 0.80
CA LYS A 71 15.85 -5.90 0.73
C LYS A 71 16.26 -7.22 1.40
N SER A 72 15.49 -7.69 2.38
CA SER A 72 15.75 -8.94 3.11
C SER A 72 14.64 -9.98 2.97
N ASN A 73 13.47 -9.60 2.46
CA ASN A 73 12.41 -10.53 2.09
C ASN A 73 12.46 -10.81 0.59
N SER A 74 12.64 -12.08 0.24
CA SER A 74 12.53 -12.57 -1.13
C SER A 74 11.54 -13.73 -1.20
N VAL A 75 11.02 -13.98 -2.40
CA VAL A 75 10.12 -15.11 -2.68
C VAL A 75 10.72 -16.46 -2.26
N ASN A 76 12.04 -16.60 -2.23
CA ASN A 76 12.72 -17.86 -1.91
C ASN A 76 13.00 -18.06 -0.40
N GLN A 77 13.04 -16.99 0.39
CA GLN A 77 13.37 -17.07 1.82
C GLN A 77 12.12 -16.95 2.71
N PHE A 78 11.25 -15.99 2.39
CA PHE A 78 10.06 -15.66 3.19
C PHE A 78 8.89 -15.39 2.25
N PRO A 79 8.38 -16.44 1.55
CA PRO A 79 7.44 -16.27 0.45
C PRO A 79 6.15 -15.54 0.86
N VAL A 80 5.57 -15.90 2.00
CA VAL A 80 4.31 -15.30 2.46
C VAL A 80 4.52 -13.84 2.84
N GLU A 81 5.55 -13.53 3.63
CA GLU A 81 5.87 -12.16 4.02
C GLU A 81 6.22 -11.29 2.81
N TYR A 82 6.99 -11.83 1.85
CA TYR A 82 7.28 -11.18 0.57
C TYR A 82 5.98 -10.81 -0.17
N ALA A 83 5.05 -11.76 -0.28
CA ALA A 83 3.79 -11.54 -0.99
C ALA A 83 2.87 -10.53 -0.29
N ILE A 84 2.88 -10.48 1.05
CA ILE A 84 2.17 -9.46 1.83
C ILE A 84 2.75 -8.07 1.56
N ILE A 85 4.08 -7.94 1.59
CA ILE A 85 4.74 -6.65 1.35
C ILE A 85 4.45 -6.17 -0.07
N GLN A 86 4.54 -7.05 -1.06
CA GLN A 86 4.23 -6.73 -2.45
C GLN A 86 2.76 -6.33 -2.64
N TYR A 87 1.83 -7.03 -1.99
CA TYR A 87 0.41 -6.65 -1.98
C TYR A 87 0.18 -5.25 -1.39
N ASN A 88 0.81 -4.95 -0.25
CA ASN A 88 0.70 -3.63 0.40
C ASN A 88 1.35 -2.52 -0.45
N LEU A 89 2.48 -2.82 -1.10
CA LEU A 89 3.13 -1.91 -2.03
C LEU A 89 2.22 -1.59 -3.22
N GLY A 90 1.58 -2.61 -3.80
CA GLY A 90 0.59 -2.44 -4.87
C GLY A 90 -0.60 -1.58 -4.45
N ASN A 91 -1.16 -1.81 -3.26
CA ASN A 91 -2.25 -0.98 -2.71
C ASN A 91 -1.81 0.48 -2.51
N THR A 92 -0.57 0.70 -2.10
CA THR A 92 -0.05 2.05 -1.85
C THR A 92 0.18 2.81 -3.17
N TYR A 93 0.72 2.14 -4.19
CA TYR A 93 0.81 2.71 -5.54
C TYR A 93 -0.57 2.99 -6.13
N SER A 94 -1.54 2.09 -5.96
CA SER A 94 -2.93 2.29 -6.39
C SER A 94 -3.55 3.55 -5.77
N LYS A 95 -3.28 3.80 -4.47
CA LYS A 95 -3.70 5.02 -3.76
C LYS A 95 -3.04 6.27 -4.35
N LEU A 96 -1.74 6.24 -4.68
CA LEU A 96 -1.07 7.36 -5.35
C LEU A 96 -1.61 7.59 -6.76
N ALA A 97 -1.90 6.53 -7.53
CA ALA A 97 -2.50 6.64 -8.86
C ALA A 97 -3.86 7.37 -8.81
N ASN A 98 -4.62 7.19 -7.73
CA ASN A 98 -5.89 7.89 -7.52
C ASN A 98 -5.72 9.37 -7.09
N LEU A 99 -4.55 9.76 -6.59
CA LEU A 99 -4.28 11.11 -6.09
C LEU A 99 -3.51 11.98 -7.09
N GLU A 100 -2.52 11.42 -7.77
CA GLU A 100 -1.58 12.14 -8.63
C GLU A 100 -1.92 11.87 -10.10
N GLU A 101 -2.82 12.67 -10.67
CA GLU A 101 -3.32 12.46 -12.04
C GLU A 101 -2.22 12.45 -13.10
N GLN A 102 -1.21 13.34 -12.96
CA GLN A 102 -0.08 13.44 -13.89
C GLN A 102 0.79 12.17 -13.92
N ASP A 103 0.91 11.48 -12.78
CA ASP A 103 1.70 10.24 -12.62
C ASP A 103 0.79 8.99 -12.51
N ARG A 104 -0.53 9.12 -12.77
CA ARG A 104 -1.53 8.04 -12.58
C ARG A 104 -1.11 6.75 -13.25
N ASN A 105 -0.72 6.83 -14.52
CA ASN A 105 -0.39 5.64 -15.31
C ASN A 105 0.86 4.95 -14.77
N LYS A 106 1.91 5.72 -14.47
CA LYS A 106 3.15 5.23 -13.87
C LYS A 106 2.89 4.53 -12.53
N TYR A 107 2.06 5.10 -11.66
CA TYR A 107 1.72 4.43 -10.40
C TYR A 107 0.83 3.20 -10.60
N SER A 108 -0.08 3.22 -11.57
CA SER A 108 -0.92 2.06 -11.89
C SER A 108 -0.06 0.88 -12.41
N GLU A 109 0.92 1.15 -13.27
CA GLU A 109 1.89 0.15 -13.74
C GLU A 109 2.70 -0.45 -12.60
N LYS A 110 3.22 0.39 -11.69
CA LYS A 110 3.92 -0.08 -10.49
C LYS A 110 3.04 -0.89 -9.54
N ALA A 111 1.76 -0.53 -9.42
CA ALA A 111 0.81 -1.29 -8.63
C ALA A 111 0.60 -2.70 -9.22
N ILE A 112 0.43 -2.79 -10.54
CA ILE A 112 0.29 -4.06 -11.28
C ILE A 112 1.55 -4.93 -11.10
N GLU A 113 2.74 -4.34 -11.23
CA GLU A 113 4.02 -5.05 -11.02
C GLU A 113 4.07 -5.69 -9.62
N ALA A 114 3.81 -4.90 -8.57
CA ALA A 114 3.83 -5.38 -7.20
C ALA A 114 2.74 -6.45 -6.95
N TYR A 115 1.54 -6.28 -7.50
CA TYR A 115 0.50 -7.32 -7.41
C TYR A 115 0.91 -8.63 -8.09
N ASN A 116 1.53 -8.56 -9.27
CA ASN A 116 2.04 -9.75 -9.97
C ASN A 116 3.14 -10.46 -9.16
N GLU A 117 4.02 -9.72 -8.49
CA GLU A 117 5.00 -10.31 -7.56
C GLU A 117 4.33 -11.01 -6.38
N SER A 118 3.25 -10.44 -5.82
CA SER A 118 2.46 -11.09 -4.76
C SER A 118 1.79 -12.39 -5.23
N LEU A 119 1.30 -12.42 -6.48
CA LEU A 119 0.67 -13.59 -7.09
C LEU A 119 1.63 -14.76 -7.35
N LYS A 120 2.96 -14.56 -7.27
CA LYS A 120 3.92 -15.68 -7.30
C LYS A 120 3.75 -16.63 -6.11
N VAL A 121 3.14 -16.16 -5.02
CA VAL A 121 2.90 -16.95 -3.79
C VAL A 121 1.41 -17.09 -3.51
N PHE A 122 0.66 -16.01 -3.66
CA PHE A 122 -0.79 -15.98 -3.45
C PHE A 122 -1.53 -16.48 -4.69
N THR A 123 -1.41 -17.77 -4.97
CA THR A 123 -2.06 -18.43 -6.10
C THR A 123 -3.51 -18.79 -5.78
N ARG A 124 -4.25 -19.17 -6.81
CA ARG A 124 -5.64 -19.61 -6.70
C ARG A 124 -5.79 -20.83 -5.79
N GLU A 125 -4.80 -21.72 -5.79
CA GLU A 125 -4.81 -22.99 -5.08
C GLU A 125 -4.45 -22.83 -3.60
N SER A 126 -3.44 -22.01 -3.30
CA SER A 126 -2.92 -21.86 -1.93
C SER A 126 -3.62 -20.76 -1.14
N PHE A 127 -3.99 -19.65 -1.78
CA PHE A 127 -4.60 -18.48 -1.14
C PHE A 127 -5.73 -17.89 -2.00
N PRO A 128 -6.83 -18.64 -2.24
CA PRO A 128 -7.87 -18.25 -3.19
C PRO A 128 -8.48 -16.87 -2.92
N THR A 129 -8.67 -16.50 -1.65
CA THR A 129 -9.22 -15.19 -1.27
C THR A 129 -8.28 -14.04 -1.62
N TYR A 130 -6.98 -14.18 -1.33
CA TYR A 130 -5.98 -13.20 -1.72
C TYR A 130 -5.85 -13.12 -3.24
N TYR A 131 -5.79 -14.27 -3.92
CA TYR A 131 -5.72 -14.33 -5.37
C TYR A 131 -6.84 -13.53 -6.04
N VAL A 132 -8.10 -13.76 -5.64
CA VAL A 132 -9.25 -13.03 -6.20
C VAL A 132 -9.17 -11.53 -5.91
N THR A 133 -8.76 -11.16 -4.71
CA THR A 133 -8.62 -9.75 -4.31
C THR A 133 -7.54 -9.04 -5.15
N ILE A 134 -6.41 -9.70 -5.35
CA ILE A 134 -5.28 -9.15 -6.11
C ILE A 134 -5.64 -9.05 -7.60
N GLN A 135 -6.28 -10.06 -8.18
CA GLN A 135 -6.77 -10.02 -9.56
C GLN A 135 -7.79 -8.89 -9.77
N ASN A 136 -8.70 -8.67 -8.83
CA ASN A 136 -9.64 -7.54 -8.87
C ASN A 136 -8.89 -6.19 -8.81
N ASN A 137 -7.87 -6.06 -7.97
CA ASN A 137 -7.07 -4.85 -7.91
C ASN A 137 -6.28 -4.61 -9.20
N ILE A 138 -5.69 -5.63 -9.81
CA ILE A 138 -5.05 -5.55 -11.12
C ILE A 138 -6.05 -5.06 -12.18
N GLY A 139 -7.28 -5.59 -12.18
CA GLY A 139 -8.36 -5.13 -13.06
C GLY A 139 -8.69 -3.65 -12.88
N ASN A 140 -8.73 -3.17 -11.63
CA ASN A 140 -8.92 -1.74 -11.35
C ASN A 140 -7.77 -0.88 -11.90
N GLU A 141 -6.52 -1.33 -11.78
CA GLU A 141 -5.37 -0.59 -12.34
C GLU A 141 -5.39 -0.56 -13.87
N TYR A 142 -5.73 -1.67 -14.54
CA TYR A 142 -5.94 -1.67 -15.99
C TYR A 142 -7.09 -0.75 -16.41
N GLY A 143 -8.16 -0.68 -15.62
CA GLY A 143 -9.25 0.29 -15.84
C GLY A 143 -8.75 1.73 -15.82
N LYS A 144 -7.90 2.10 -14.84
CA LYS A 144 -7.26 3.42 -14.79
C LYS A 144 -6.41 3.70 -16.03
N LEU A 145 -5.59 2.72 -16.46
CA LEU A 145 -4.75 2.84 -17.66
C LEU A 145 -5.55 2.97 -18.95
N ALA A 146 -6.69 2.30 -19.03
CA ALA A 146 -7.61 2.40 -20.18
C ALA A 146 -8.45 3.70 -20.17
N GLY A 147 -8.29 4.56 -19.17
CA GLY A 147 -9.12 5.76 -18.99
C GLY A 147 -10.57 5.42 -18.61
N VAL A 148 -10.85 4.20 -18.18
CA VAL A 148 -12.14 3.80 -17.65
C VAL A 148 -12.21 4.31 -16.22
N GLU A 149 -12.72 5.54 -16.05
CA GLU A 149 -13.00 6.05 -14.71
C GLU A 149 -14.00 5.12 -14.03
N ASN A 150 -13.65 4.66 -12.83
CA ASN A 150 -14.54 3.86 -12.02
C ASN A 150 -15.82 4.68 -11.79
N ILE A 151 -16.96 4.21 -12.33
CA ILE A 151 -18.26 4.91 -12.34
C ILE A 151 -18.71 5.34 -10.93
N ALA A 152 -18.14 4.74 -9.88
CA ALA A 152 -18.36 5.14 -8.49
C ALA A 152 -17.96 6.60 -8.18
N ILE A 153 -16.96 7.18 -8.85
CA ILE A 153 -16.53 8.57 -8.62
C ILE A 153 -17.42 9.57 -9.38
N SER A 154 -17.86 9.22 -10.60
CA SER A 154 -18.67 10.11 -11.44
C SER A 154 -20.08 10.34 -10.88
N ILE A 155 -20.64 9.40 -10.10
CA ILE A 155 -21.95 9.58 -9.45
C ILE A 155 -21.89 10.68 -8.35
N ASN A 156 -20.76 10.86 -7.67
CA ASN A 156 -20.62 11.92 -6.66
C ASN A 156 -20.39 13.30 -7.29
N ASN A 157 -19.68 13.40 -8.42
CA ASN A 157 -19.46 14.68 -9.09
C ASN A 157 -20.69 15.15 -9.90
N ALA A 158 -21.50 14.22 -10.44
CA ALA A 158 -22.72 14.57 -11.18
C ALA A 158 -23.86 15.12 -10.29
N LYS A 159 -23.84 14.86 -8.98
CA LYS A 159 -24.86 15.39 -8.05
C LYS A 159 -24.62 16.83 -7.58
N TYR A 160 -23.39 17.35 -7.68
CA TYR A 160 -23.05 18.70 -7.20
C TYR A 160 -22.66 19.68 -8.31
N GLY A 161 -22.57 19.24 -9.57
CA GLY A 161 -22.15 20.06 -10.71
C GLY A 161 -23.26 20.79 -11.49
N ASN A 162 -24.54 20.62 -11.15
CA ASN A 162 -25.68 21.20 -11.91
C ASN A 162 -26.56 22.17 -11.09
N LEU A 163 -25.98 22.89 -10.12
CA LEU A 163 -26.65 23.97 -9.39
C LEU A 163 -25.72 25.20 -9.29
N MET A 164 -25.45 25.84 -10.42
CA MET A 164 -25.27 27.30 -10.53
C MET A 164 -25.76 27.76 -11.89
#